data_AF-A0A813BCB5-F1
#
_entry.id   AF-A0A813BCB5-F1
#
_cell.length_a   1.000
_cell.length_b   1.000
_cell.length_c   1.000
_cell.angle_alpha   90.00
_cell.angle_beta   90.00
_cell.angle_gamma   90.00
#
_symmetry.space_group_name_H-M   'P 1'
#
loop_
_entity.id
_entity.type
_entity.pdbx_description
1 polymer ?
#
loop_
_entity_poly.entity_id
_entity_poly.type
_entity_poly.pdbx_seq_one_letter_code
_entity_poly.pdbx_strand_id
1 'polypeptide(L)'
;MSEPIAAVTAIPASTVAFVSAEESSQAASACLIQHIRQTLQKAQEITQVVSEAESIAEDAQKFCEAIQAQHTVQSKKLALTGKPSAPVPPLAASLTREIQSSVVWTQSLLQACNVAESAAPVERGSQLQFTQSSGPSTS
;
A
#
# COMPACT_ATOMS: atom_id res chain seq x y z
N MET A 1 56.43 5.65 -10.98
CA MET A 1 55.00 5.92 -11.27
C MET A 1 54.65 5.01 -12.43
N SER A 2 53.99 3.89 -12.15
CA SER A 2 53.68 2.84 -13.12
C SER A 2 52.17 2.67 -13.17
N GLU A 3 51.56 2.98 -14.31
CA GLU A 3 50.17 2.61 -14.61
C GLU A 3 50.13 1.14 -15.07
N PRO A 4 49.18 0.31 -14.60
CA PRO A 4 48.96 -0.99 -15.19
C PRO A 4 48.10 -0.83 -16.46
N ILE A 5 48.69 -1.20 -17.60
CA ILE A 5 48.03 -1.34 -18.89
C ILE A 5 47.04 -2.49 -18.76
N ALA A 6 45.75 -2.19 -18.95
CA ALA A 6 44.66 -3.15 -18.88
C ALA A 6 44.89 -4.31 -19.85
N ALA A 7 44.92 -5.52 -19.32
CA ALA A 7 44.94 -6.74 -20.12
C ALA A 7 43.62 -6.87 -20.88
N VAL A 8 43.67 -6.59 -22.19
CA VAL A 8 42.58 -6.89 -23.13
C VAL A 8 42.46 -8.41 -23.21
N THR A 9 41.48 -8.95 -22.49
CA THR A 9 41.14 -10.36 -22.55
C THR A 9 40.25 -10.57 -23.78
N ALA A 10 40.72 -11.38 -24.73
CA ALA A 10 40.02 -11.68 -25.97
C ALA A 10 38.65 -12.35 -25.68
N ILE A 11 37.56 -11.72 -26.12
CA ILE A 11 36.20 -12.26 -26.01
C ILE A 11 35.92 -13.08 -27.28
N PRO A 12 35.52 -14.37 -27.19
CA PRO A 12 35.20 -15.18 -28.36
C PRO A 12 33.98 -14.62 -29.11
N ALA A 13 34.03 -14.72 -30.44
CA ALA A 13 33.00 -14.26 -31.37
C ALA A 13 31.73 -15.14 -31.30
N SER A 14 30.91 -14.91 -30.28
CA SER A 14 29.43 -14.91 -30.34
C SER A 14 28.86 -14.79 -28.91
N THR A 15 29.26 -13.75 -28.18
CA THR A 15 28.55 -13.36 -26.96
C THR A 15 27.73 -12.12 -27.28
N VAL A 16 26.49 -12.32 -27.70
CA VAL A 16 25.51 -11.24 -27.80
C VAL A 16 25.13 -10.84 -26.38
N ALA A 17 25.76 -9.81 -25.85
CA ALA A 17 25.39 -9.20 -24.58
C ALA A 17 24.33 -8.12 -24.84
N PHE A 18 23.09 -8.36 -24.42
CA PHE A 18 22.06 -7.34 -24.40
C PHE A 18 22.24 -6.49 -23.13
N VAL A 19 22.78 -5.28 -23.28
CA VAL A 19 22.73 -4.27 -22.22
C VAL A 19 21.39 -3.55 -22.38
N SER A 20 20.47 -3.78 -21.45
CA SER A 20 19.30 -2.91 -21.31
C SER A 20 19.78 -1.53 -20.90
N ALA A 21 19.32 -0.49 -21.59
CA ALA A 21 19.58 0.91 -21.22
C ALA A 21 18.68 1.41 -20.08
N GLU A 22 17.80 0.56 -19.53
CA GLU A 22 17.04 0.89 -18.33
C GLU A 22 17.94 0.94 -17.10
N GLU A 23 17.65 1.88 -16.18
CA GLU A 23 18.08 1.78 -14.78
C GLU A 23 17.84 0.35 -14.31
N SER A 24 18.82 -0.25 -13.63
CA SER A 24 18.72 -1.66 -13.22
C SER A 24 17.36 -1.92 -12.58
N SER A 25 16.72 -3.08 -12.86
CA SER A 25 15.47 -3.50 -12.22
C SER A 25 15.46 -3.24 -10.71
N GLN A 26 16.64 -3.36 -10.09
CA GLN A 26 16.89 -3.11 -8.68
C GLN A 26 16.78 -1.62 -8.27
N ALA A 27 17.25 -0.69 -9.10
CA ALA A 27 17.09 0.75 -8.88
C ALA A 27 15.62 1.18 -9.08
N ALA A 28 14.95 0.64 -10.10
CA ALA A 28 13.53 0.88 -10.33
C ALA A 28 12.66 0.34 -9.19
N SER A 29 12.95 -0.87 -8.68
CA SER A 29 12.23 -1.47 -7.55
C SER A 29 12.48 -0.71 -6.24
N ALA A 30 13.70 -0.21 -6.01
CA ALA A 30 14.02 0.66 -4.88
C ALA A 30 13.22 1.99 -4.91
N CYS A 31 13.15 2.64 -6.07
CA CYS A 31 12.38 3.86 -6.28
C CYS A 31 10.88 3.62 -6.02
N LEU A 32 10.34 2.50 -6.54
CA LEU A 32 8.96 2.09 -6.30
C LEU A 32 8.65 1.88 -4.81
N ILE A 33 9.53 1.19 -4.08
CA ILE A 33 9.37 0.98 -2.62
C ILE A 33 9.30 2.32 -1.89
N GLN A 34 10.21 3.25 -2.22
CA GLN A 34 10.24 4.56 -1.61
C GLN A 34 8.95 5.35 -1.91
N HIS A 35 8.51 5.34 -3.18
CA HIS A 35 7.27 6.00 -3.58
C HIS A 35 6.05 5.44 -2.84
N ILE A 36 5.95 4.11 -2.72
CA ILE A 36 4.84 3.47 -2.00
C ILE A 36 4.85 3.85 -0.52
N ARG A 37 6.01 3.85 0.15
CA ARG A 37 6.11 4.27 1.55
C ARG A 37 5.63 5.71 1.75
N GLN A 38 6.07 6.62 0.89
CA GLN A 38 5.66 8.03 0.96
C GLN A 38 4.16 8.21 0.73
N THR A 39 3.59 7.47 -0.23
CA THR A 39 2.15 7.51 -0.53
C THR A 39 1.32 6.95 0.61
N LEU A 40 1.72 5.82 1.21
CA LEU A 40 1.04 5.25 2.37
C LEU A 40 1.10 6.18 3.59
N GLN A 41 2.25 6.82 3.82
CA GLN A 41 2.41 7.81 4.89
C GLN A 41 1.44 8.98 4.71
N LYS A 42 1.38 9.55 3.51
CA LYS A 42 0.43 10.63 3.18
C LYS A 42 -1.03 10.18 3.32
N ALA A 43 -1.36 8.95 2.90
CA ALA A 43 -2.71 8.43 3.04
C ALA A 43 -3.13 8.32 4.51
N GLN A 44 -2.21 7.93 5.41
CA GLN A 44 -2.46 7.90 6.86
C GLN A 44 -2.68 9.31 7.42
N GLU A 45 -1.88 10.30 7.01
CA GLU A 45 -2.05 11.71 7.40
C GLU A 45 -3.41 12.26 6.98
N ILE A 46 -3.83 12.01 5.73
CA ILE A 46 -5.14 12.41 5.21
C ILE A 46 -6.25 11.74 6.04
N THR A 47 -6.12 10.45 6.32
CA THR A 47 -7.13 9.70 7.10
C THR A 47 -7.28 10.28 8.51
N GLN A 48 -6.18 10.68 9.14
CA GLN A 48 -6.19 11.34 10.44
C GLN A 48 -6.94 12.67 10.39
N VAL A 49 -6.62 13.53 9.42
CA VAL A 49 -7.28 14.83 9.24
C VAL A 49 -8.79 14.65 8.96
N VAL A 50 -9.16 13.66 8.16
CA VAL A 50 -10.57 13.34 7.90
C VAL A 50 -11.28 12.89 9.17
N SER A 51 -10.66 12.04 9.97
CA SER A 51 -11.24 11.60 11.26
C SER A 51 -11.47 12.77 12.23
N GLU A 52 -10.54 13.73 12.28
CA GLU A 52 -10.69 14.93 13.11
C GLU A 52 -11.82 15.83 12.59
N ALA A 53 -11.89 16.02 11.27
CA ALA A 53 -12.96 16.80 10.64
C ALA A 53 -14.35 16.18 10.89
N GLU A 54 -14.45 14.85 10.85
CA GLU A 54 -15.67 14.11 11.18
C GLU A 54 -16.11 14.35 12.63
N SER A 55 -15.18 14.26 13.58
CA SER A 55 -15.47 14.55 15.00
C SER A 55 -15.98 15.98 15.20
N ILE A 56 -15.33 16.96 14.55
CA ILE A 56 -15.75 18.38 14.63
C ILE A 56 -17.13 18.58 14.02
N ALA A 57 -17.43 17.93 12.89
CA ALA A 57 -18.72 18.01 12.24
C ALA A 57 -19.83 17.40 13.11
N GLU A 58 -19.57 16.28 13.77
CA GLU A 58 -20.50 15.63 14.70
C GLU A 58 -20.81 16.55 15.90
N ASP A 59 -19.80 17.20 16.46
CA ASP A 59 -19.99 18.15 17.56
C ASP A 59 -20.76 19.39 17.13
N ALA A 60 -20.44 19.94 15.95
CA ALA A 60 -21.20 21.04 15.36
C ALA A 60 -22.68 20.68 15.17
N GLN A 61 -22.96 19.47 14.70
CA GLN A 61 -24.33 18.98 14.55
C GLN A 61 -25.06 18.91 15.90
N LYS A 62 -24.42 18.37 16.95
CA LYS A 62 -24.99 18.33 18.32
C LYS A 62 -25.34 19.74 18.82
N PHE A 63 -24.47 20.72 18.58
CA PHE A 63 -24.75 22.12 18.96
C PHE A 63 -25.92 22.71 18.18
N CYS A 64 -26.01 22.47 16.87
CA CYS A 64 -27.14 22.93 16.05
C CYS A 64 -28.47 22.32 16.53
N GLU A 65 -28.50 21.02 16.82
CA GLU A 65 -29.68 20.33 17.35
C GLU A 65 -30.09 20.88 18.72
N ALA A 66 -29.13 21.11 19.61
CA ALA A 66 -29.38 21.70 20.93
C ALA A 66 -29.97 23.12 20.84
N ILE A 67 -29.43 23.97 19.95
CA ILE A 67 -29.95 25.32 19.70
C ILE A 67 -31.36 25.26 19.12
N GLN A 68 -31.61 24.37 18.15
CA GLN A 68 -32.93 24.18 17.56
C GLN A 68 -33.96 23.71 18.59
N ALA A 69 -33.58 22.79 19.48
CA ALA A 69 -34.45 22.31 20.56
C ALA A 69 -34.80 23.43 21.55
N GLN A 70 -33.85 24.30 21.89
CA GLN A 70 -34.10 25.43 22.80
C GLN A 70 -34.99 26.53 22.17
N HIS A 71 -34.81 26.83 20.87
CA HIS A 71 -35.58 27.88 20.18
C HIS A 71 -36.97 27.44 19.70
N THR A 72 -37.21 26.15 19.47
CA THR A 72 -38.53 25.63 19.07
C THR A 72 -39.58 25.79 20.18
N VAL A 73 -39.17 25.92 21.44
CA VAL A 73 -40.09 26.06 22.59
C VAL A 73 -40.58 27.51 22.77
N GLN A 74 -39.87 28.53 22.29
CA GLN A 74 -40.22 29.94 22.55
C GLN A 74 -40.75 30.73 21.34
N SER A 75 -40.58 30.28 20.10
CA SER A 75 -40.85 31.12 18.92
C SER A 75 -41.76 30.43 17.90
N LYS A 76 -43.07 30.70 17.98
CA LYS A 76 -43.99 30.43 16.86
C LYS A 76 -43.56 31.30 15.67
N LYS A 77 -43.16 30.64 14.57
CA LYS A 77 -42.72 31.18 13.25
C LYS A 77 -41.21 31.37 13.07
N LEU A 78 -40.50 30.28 12.79
CA LEU A 78 -39.48 30.30 11.73
C LEU A 78 -39.46 28.94 11.03
N ALA A 79 -39.95 28.91 9.79
CA ALA A 79 -40.00 27.71 8.97
C ALA A 79 -38.61 27.43 8.38
N LEU A 80 -37.71 26.84 9.16
CA LEU A 80 -36.51 26.18 8.67
C LEU A 80 -36.83 24.71 8.42
N THR A 81 -37.46 24.44 7.28
CA THR A 81 -37.81 23.07 6.84
C THR A 81 -36.59 22.41 6.16
N GLY A 82 -35.49 22.26 6.89
CA GLY A 82 -34.41 21.37 6.47
C GLY A 82 -34.83 19.94 6.75
N LYS A 83 -34.97 19.09 5.72
CA LYS A 83 -35.13 17.64 5.91
C LYS A 83 -33.98 17.12 6.80
N PRO A 84 -34.22 16.23 7.78
CA PRO A 84 -33.14 15.59 8.50
C PRO A 84 -32.29 14.83 7.49
N SER A 85 -31.07 15.32 7.25
CA SER A 85 -30.10 14.61 6.43
C SER A 85 -29.72 13.33 7.19
N ALA A 86 -29.81 12.18 6.53
CA ALA A 86 -29.35 10.94 7.12
C ALA A 86 -27.86 11.08 7.52
N PRO A 87 -27.43 10.48 8.65
CA PRO A 87 -26.03 10.52 9.05
C PRO A 87 -25.18 9.88 7.95
N VAL A 88 -24.22 10.65 7.43
CA VAL A 88 -23.27 10.18 6.42
C VAL A 88 -22.32 9.18 7.10
N PRO A 89 -22.06 8.00 6.51
CA PRO A 89 -21.11 7.06 7.06
C PRO A 89 -19.70 7.68 7.20
N PRO A 90 -18.94 7.34 8.25
CA PRO A 90 -17.59 7.88 8.45
C PRO A 90 -16.65 7.42 7.34
N LEU A 91 -16.13 8.38 6.59
CA LEU A 91 -15.17 8.24 5.50
C LEU A 91 -13.81 7.76 6.01
N ALA A 92 -13.36 8.21 7.19
CA ALA A 92 -12.06 7.80 7.76
C ALA A 92 -11.94 6.27 7.94
N ALA A 93 -13.03 5.61 8.32
CA ALA A 93 -13.07 4.16 8.44
C ALA A 93 -12.93 3.44 7.09
N SER A 94 -13.52 4.00 6.02
CA SER A 94 -13.35 3.48 4.66
C SER A 94 -11.90 3.64 4.18
N LEU A 95 -11.33 4.84 4.35
CA LEU A 95 -9.94 5.13 3.98
C LEU A 95 -8.96 4.21 4.68
N THR A 96 -9.17 3.92 5.96
CA THR A 96 -8.36 2.97 6.73
C THR A 96 -8.35 1.57 6.08
N ARG A 97 -9.51 1.08 5.62
CA ARG A 97 -9.64 -0.23 4.96
C ARG A 97 -8.92 -0.26 3.61
N GLU A 98 -9.00 0.83 2.85
CA GLU A 98 -8.30 0.98 1.56
C GLU A 98 -6.78 1.01 1.74
N ILE A 99 -6.28 1.69 2.78
CA ILE A 99 -4.86 1.70 3.14
C ILE A 99 -4.38 0.28 3.47
N GLN A 100 -5.13 -0.46 4.30
CA GLN A 100 -4.79 -1.85 4.63
C GLN A 100 -4.73 -2.74 3.37
N SER A 101 -5.69 -2.57 2.47
CA SER A 101 -5.71 -3.29 1.20
C SER A 101 -4.49 -2.95 0.34
N SER A 102 -4.13 -1.66 0.26
CA SER A 102 -2.96 -1.18 -0.48
C SER A 102 -1.65 -1.74 0.06
N VAL A 103 -1.54 -1.90 1.38
CA VAL A 103 -0.38 -2.52 2.04
C VAL A 103 -0.24 -3.99 1.63
N VAL A 104 -1.33 -4.75 1.60
CA VAL A 104 -1.31 -6.16 1.20
C VAL A 104 -0.90 -6.32 -0.26
N TRP A 105 -1.44 -5.49 -1.16
CA TRP A 105 -1.06 -5.48 -2.57
C TRP A 105 0.41 -5.13 -2.76
N THR A 106 0.91 -4.15 -2.01
CA THR A 106 2.32 -3.78 -2.02
C THR A 106 3.22 -4.95 -1.60
N GLN A 107 2.89 -5.63 -0.50
CA GLN A 107 3.67 -6.78 -0.03
C GLN A 107 3.72 -7.89 -1.08
N SER A 108 2.59 -8.16 -1.73
CA SER A 108 2.49 -9.17 -2.80
C SER A 108 3.35 -8.79 -4.01
N LEU A 109 3.35 -7.51 -4.40
CA LEU A 109 4.18 -7.00 -5.48
C LEU A 109 5.67 -7.13 -5.15
N LEU A 110 6.08 -6.79 -3.92
CA LEU A 110 7.49 -6.91 -3.50
C LEU A 110 7.97 -8.37 -3.46
N GLN A 111 7.10 -9.30 -3.06
CA GLN A 111 7.40 -10.72 -3.15
C GLN A 111 7.60 -11.16 -4.60
N ALA A 112 6.76 -10.69 -5.52
CA ALA A 112 6.90 -10.98 -6.95
C ALA A 112 8.21 -10.41 -7.53
N CYS A 113 8.57 -9.16 -7.19
CA CYS A 113 9.85 -8.56 -7.57
C CYS A 113 11.03 -9.40 -7.06
N ASN A 114 11.00 -9.81 -5.79
CA ASN A 114 12.06 -10.63 -5.20
C ASN A 114 12.19 -12.01 -5.87
N VAL A 115 11.08 -12.62 -6.29
CA VAL A 115 11.10 -13.87 -7.06
C VAL A 115 11.69 -13.64 -8.46
N ALA A 116 11.31 -12.56 -9.14
CA ALA A 116 11.81 -12.23 -10.48
C ALA A 116 13.30 -11.86 -10.50
N GLU A 117 13.80 -11.23 -9.43
CA GLU A 117 15.22 -10.87 -9.27
C GLU A 117 16.08 -12.03 -8.75
N SER A 118 15.47 -13.11 -8.27
CA SER A 118 16.22 -14.30 -7.84
C SER A 118 16.81 -15.01 -9.06
N ALA A 119 18.14 -15.08 -9.13
CA ALA A 119 18.86 -15.88 -10.14
C ALA A 119 18.68 -17.40 -9.96
N ALA A 120 17.92 -17.84 -8.96
CA ALA A 120 17.63 -19.24 -8.73
C ALA A 120 16.68 -19.77 -9.84
N PRO A 121 17.00 -20.89 -10.51
CA PRO A 121 16.07 -21.51 -11.43
C PRO A 121 14.80 -21.88 -10.67
N VAL A 122 13.66 -21.32 -11.08
CA VAL A 122 12.34 -21.64 -10.52
C VAL A 122 11.95 -23.04 -11.00
N GLU A 123 12.43 -24.08 -10.31
CA GLU A 123 11.93 -25.43 -10.53
C GLU A 123 10.48 -25.55 -10.05
N ARG A 124 9.57 -25.83 -10.98
CA ARG A 124 8.16 -26.14 -10.67
C ARG A 124 8.11 -27.30 -9.68
N GLY A 125 7.66 -27.06 -8.45
CA GLY A 125 7.41 -28.09 -7.44
C GLY A 125 8.50 -28.29 -6.39
N SER A 126 9.62 -27.54 -6.42
CA SER A 126 10.70 -27.67 -5.41
C SER A 126 10.26 -27.29 -3.98
N GLN A 127 9.27 -26.40 -3.85
CA GLN A 127 8.66 -25.99 -2.56
C GLN A 127 7.48 -26.88 -2.13
N LEU A 128 7.09 -27.86 -2.96
CA LEU A 128 6.05 -28.84 -2.64
C LEU A 128 6.69 -30.11 -2.08
N GLN A 129 7.51 -30.00 -1.02
CA GLN A 129 7.87 -31.19 -0.23
C GLN A 129 6.67 -31.57 0.65
N PHE A 130 5.65 -32.10 0.00
CA PHE A 130 4.48 -32.69 0.63
C PHE A 130 4.91 -34.00 1.26
N THR A 131 5.29 -33.92 2.55
CA THR A 131 5.28 -35.03 3.52
C THR A 131 5.53 -36.42 2.91
N GLN A 132 6.79 -36.76 2.59
CA GLN A 132 7.11 -38.18 2.47
C GLN A 132 7.03 -38.74 3.89
N SER A 133 5.93 -39.44 4.14
CA SER A 133 5.58 -40.09 5.40
C SER A 133 6.77 -40.81 6.00
N SER A 134 7.15 -40.41 7.20
CA SER A 134 7.72 -41.31 8.19
C SER A 134 6.78 -42.52 8.36
N GLY A 135 7.24 -43.69 7.92
CA GLY A 135 6.56 -44.98 8.12
C GLY A 135 7.61 -46.09 8.30
N PRO A 136 7.47 -46.98 9.29
CA PRO A 136 8.59 -47.73 9.88
C PRO A 136 8.93 -49.06 9.17
N SER A 137 10.16 -49.49 9.40
CA SER A 137 10.79 -50.81 9.21
C SER A 137 9.89 -52.04 9.00
N THR A 138 10.26 -52.87 8.01
CA THR A 138 10.25 -54.36 7.88
C THR A 138 10.16 -54.65 6.37
N SER A 139 11.00 -55.48 5.74
CA SER A 139 11.50 -56.82 6.08
C SER A 139 12.89 -57.07 5.49
#